data_AF-A0A2P6WBB9-F1
#
_entry.id   AF-A0A2P6WBB9-F1
#
_cell.length_a   1.000
_cell.length_b   1.000
_cell.length_c   1.000
_cell.angle_alpha   90.00
_cell.angle_beta   90.00
_cell.angle_gamma   90.00
#
_symmetry.space_group_name_H-M   'P 1'
#
loop_
_entity.id
_entity.type
_entity.pdbx_description
1 polymer ?
#
loop_
_entity_poly.entity_id
_entity_poly.type
_entity_poly.pdbx_seq_one_letter_code
_entity_poly.pdbx_strand_id
1 'polypeptide(L)' 'GSYCGKMKDIEVNLSKFGVRSVVVGAEKGSYLAQKVGGTRNVVIPYRMVESVDDIIIIKDFKTDDVDE' A
#
# COMPACT_ATOMS: atom_id res chain seq x y z
N GLY A 1 -11.34 0.74 -8.13
CA GLY A 1 -10.01 0.43 -7.59
C GLY A 1 -9.03 0.33 -8.74
N SER A 2 -7.77 0.68 -8.52
CA SER A 2 -6.69 0.52 -9.51
C SER A 2 -5.67 -0.46 -8.95
N TYR A 3 -5.05 -1.26 -9.82
CA TYR A 3 -3.88 -2.04 -9.42
C TYR A 3 -2.74 -1.08 -9.05
N CYS A 4 -2.20 -1.22 -7.85
CA CYS A 4 -1.15 -0.35 -7.30
C CYS A 4 0.23 -1.01 -7.35
N GLY A 5 0.30 -2.33 -7.27
CA GLY A 5 1.55 -3.08 -7.18
C GLY A 5 1.40 -4.40 -6.44
N LYS A 6 2.53 -4.98 -6.04
CA LYS A 6 2.59 -6.27 -5.32
C LYS A 6 3.09 -6.07 -3.90
N MET A 7 2.57 -6.89 -2.98
CA MET A 7 3.10 -6.98 -1.63
C MET A 7 4.56 -7.48 -1.70
N LYS A 8 5.42 -6.87 -0.89
CA LYS A 8 6.86 -7.19 -0.79
C LYS A 8 7.24 -7.70 0.58
N ASP A 9 6.61 -7.16 1.62
CA ASP A 9 6.91 -7.50 3.01
C ASP A 9 5.75 -7.15 3.93
N ILE A 10 5.81 -7.63 5.17
CA ILE A 10 4.84 -7.36 6.24
C ILE A 10 5.60 -6.98 7.51
N GLU A 11 5.23 -5.87 8.14
CA GLU A 11 5.79 -5.48 9.42
C GLU A 11 4.90 -6.00 10.55
N VAL A 12 5.51 -6.75 11.49
CA VAL A 12 4.80 -7.37 12.62
C VAL A 12 5.28 -6.78 13.93
N ASN A 13 4.34 -6.45 14.82
CA ASN A 13 4.63 -6.13 16.20
C ASN A 13 4.59 -7.41 17.05
N LEU A 14 5.75 -7.91 17.45
CA LEU A 14 5.88 -9.15 18.21
C LEU A 14 5.35 -9.03 19.65
N SER A 15 5.46 -7.86 20.28
CA SER A 15 4.95 -7.64 21.63
C SER A 15 3.42 -7.68 21.70
N LYS A 16 2.74 -7.35 20.60
CA LYS A 16 1.28 -7.33 20.49
C LYS A 16 0.71 -8.47 19.64
N PHE A 17 1.58 -9.35 19.10
CA PHE A 17 1.22 -10.42 18.18
C PHE A 17 0.27 -9.95 17.06
N GLY A 18 0.61 -8.85 16.38
CA GLY A 18 -0.26 -8.25 15.36
C GLY A 18 0.50 -7.58 14.22
N VAL A 19 -0.14 -7.53 13.05
CA VAL A 19 0.40 -6.85 11.87
C VAL A 19 0.30 -5.33 12.04
N ARG A 20 1.43 -4.64 11.84
CA ARG A 20 1.52 -3.18 11.91
C ARG A 20 1.31 -2.53 10.55
N SER A 21 1.96 -3.06 9.52
CA SER A 21 1.93 -2.50 8.17
C SER A 21 2.20 -3.57 7.12
N VAL A 22 1.83 -3.29 5.88
CA VAL A 22 2.25 -4.06 4.70
C VAL A 22 3.10 -3.17 3.80
N VAL A 23 4.09 -3.76 3.15
CA VAL A 23 4.94 -3.06 2.18
C VAL A 23 4.49 -3.43 0.79
N VAL A 24 4.12 -2.44 -0.01
CA VAL A 24 3.72 -2.62 -1.42
C VAL A 24 4.76 -1.96 -2.32
N GLY A 25 5.33 -2.73 -3.23
CA GLY A 25 6.15 -2.18 -4.31
C GLY A 25 5.26 -1.57 -5.37
N ALA A 26 5.28 -0.24 -5.51
CA ALA A 26 4.48 0.46 -6.50
C ALA A 26 4.90 0.05 -7.92
N GLU A 27 3.95 -0.44 -8.71
CA GLU A 27 4.20 -0.86 -10.10
C GLU A 27 4.37 0.37 -11.01
N LYS A 28 5.30 0.33 -11.97
CA LYS A 28 5.52 1.46 -12.87
C LYS A 28 4.24 1.82 -13.62
N GLY A 29 3.85 3.09 -13.57
CA GLY A 29 2.63 3.58 -14.21
C GLY A 29 1.35 3.33 -13.40
N SER A 30 1.43 2.67 -12.25
CA SER A 30 0.28 2.52 -11.35
C SER A 30 -0.11 3.83 -10.68
N TYR A 31 -1.34 3.90 -10.20
CA TYR A 31 -1.83 5.02 -9.39
C TYR A 31 -0.90 5.33 -8.20
N LEU A 32 -0.43 4.27 -7.52
CA LEU A 32 0.49 4.42 -6.40
C LEU A 32 1.86 4.97 -6.85
N ALA A 33 2.38 4.52 -7.99
CA ALA A 33 3.65 5.01 -8.51
C ALA A 33 3.59 6.48 -8.94
N GLN A 34 2.48 6.93 -9.52
CA GLN A 34 2.29 8.36 -9.85
C GLN A 34 2.34 9.22 -8.59
N LYS A 35 1.75 8.74 -7.48
CA LYS A 35 1.68 9.49 -6.23
C LYS A 35 2.97 9.48 -5.41
N VAL A 36 3.80 8.44 -5.52
CA VAL A 36 5.10 8.37 -4.80
C VAL A 36 6.30 8.80 -5.64
N GLY A 37 6.08 9.29 -6.87
CA GLY A 37 7.15 9.76 -7.76
C GLY A 37 7.96 8.64 -8.40
N GLY A 38 7.31 7.52 -8.76
CA GLY A 38 7.89 6.40 -9.48
C GLY A 38 7.80 5.05 -8.75
N THR A 39 8.65 4.12 -9.14
CA THR A 39 8.73 2.78 -8.55
C THR A 39 9.39 2.86 -7.17
N ARG A 40 8.59 2.81 -6.09
CA ARG A 40 9.07 2.83 -4.70
C ARG A 40 8.34 1.78 -3.86
N ASN A 41 8.97 1.37 -2.76
CA ASN A 41 8.30 0.58 -1.73
C ASN A 41 7.51 1.52 -0.82
N VAL A 42 6.23 1.24 -0.64
CA VAL A 42 5.30 2.07 0.14
C VAL A 42 4.85 1.27 1.35
N VAL A 43 5.03 1.85 2.52
CA VAL A 43 4.58 1.28 3.80
C VAL A 43 3.13 1.72 4.03
N ILE A 44 2.21 0.75 4.09
CA ILE A 44 0.79 1.00 4.27
C ILE A 44 0.36 0.48 5.65
N PRO A 45 -0.10 1.35 6.56
CA PRO A 45 -0.62 0.95 7.86
C PRO A 45 -1.74 -0.09 7.73
N TYR A 46 -1.70 -1.15 8.54
CA TYR A 46 -2.67 -2.26 8.42
C TYR A 46 -4.13 -1.81 8.65
N ARG A 47 -4.35 -0.72 9.41
CA ARG A 47 -5.67 -0.10 9.59
C ARG A 47 -6.34 0.35 8.27
N MET A 48 -5.57 0.53 7.21
CA MET A 48 -6.04 0.96 5.89
C MET A 48 -6.24 -0.21 4.92
N VAL A 49 -5.86 -1.42 5.35
CA VAL A 49 -5.84 -2.63 4.54
C VAL A 49 -7.07 -3.47 4.85
N GLU A 50 -7.77 -3.88 3.81
CA GLU A 50 -8.71 -4.99 3.85
C GLU A 50 -8.11 -6.15 3.07
N SER A 51 -7.91 -7.28 3.73
CA SER A 51 -7.44 -8.52 3.10
C SER A 51 -8.64 -9.34 2.62
N VAL A 52 -8.68 -9.66 1.33
CA VAL A 52 -9.71 -10.50 0.72
C VAL A 52 -8.99 -11.61 -0.05
N ASP A 53 -9.03 -12.83 0.49
CA ASP A 53 -8.37 -14.01 -0.08
C ASP A 53 -6.89 -13.75 -0.46
N ASP A 54 -6.57 -13.63 -1.74
CA ASP A 54 -5.24 -13.45 -2.30
C ASP A 54 -4.86 -11.98 -2.60
N ILE A 55 -5.77 -11.03 -2.34
CA ILE A 55 -5.56 -9.61 -2.60
C ILE A 55 -5.69 -8.74 -1.34
N ILE A 56 -5.10 -7.55 -1.41
CA ILE A 56 -5.30 -6.49 -0.43
C ILE A 56 -5.93 -5.25 -1.08
N ILE A 57 -6.92 -4.67 -0.40
CA ILE A 57 -7.58 -3.44 -0.79
C ILE A 57 -7.14 -2.34 0.17
N ILE A 58 -6.67 -1.22 -0.38
CA ILE A 58 -6.26 -0.03 0.39
C ILE A 58 -7.44 0.95 0.36
N LYS A 59 -8.17 1.09 1.47
CA LYS A 59 -9.48 1.78 1.49
C LYS A 59 -9.41 3.30 1.51
N ASP A 60 -8.38 3.89 2.10
CA ASP A 60 -8.37 5.31 2.46
C ASP A 60 -7.13 6.03 1.91
N PHE A 61 -7.00 6.07 0.59
CA PHE A 61 -5.95 6.84 -0.06
C PHE A 61 -6.56 8.11 -0.66
N LYS A 62 -6.85 9.10 0.20
CA LYS A 62 -7.09 10.47 -0.26
C LYS A 62 -5.76 11.06 -0.69
N THR A 63 -5.71 11.50 -1.94
CA THR A 63 -4.62 12.32 -2.44
C THR A 63 -5.22 13.68 -2.72
N ASP A 64 -4.59 14.73 -2.21
CA ASP A 64 -4.77 16.05 -2.80
C ASP A 64 -4.38 15.94 -4.28
N ASP A 65 -5.16 16.60 -5.14
CA ASP A 65 -4.85 16.71 -6.56
C ASP A 65 -3.47 17.35 -6.67
N VAL A 66 -2.55 16.62 -7.31
CA VAL A 66 -1.25 17.20 -7.66
C VAL A 66 -1.51 17.85 -9.00
N ASP A 67 -1.67 19.18 -8.99
CA ASP A 67 -1.87 19.96 -10.22
C ASP A 67 -0.77 19.59 -11.24
N GLU A 68 -1.21 19.29 -12.47
CA GLU A 68 -0.35 18.95 -13.62
C GLU A 68 0.62 20.09 -14.00
#